data_AF-A0A855XT85-F1
#
_entry.id   AF-A0A855XT85-F1
#
_cell.length_a   1.000
_cell.length_b   1.000
_cell.length_c   1.000
_cell.angle_alpha   90.00
_cell.angle_beta   90.00
_cell.angle_gamma   90.00
#
_symmetry.space_group_name_H-M   'P 1'
#
loop_
_entity.id
_entity.type
_entity.pdbx_description
1 polymer ?
#
loop_
_entity_poly.entity_id
_entity_poly.type
_entity_poly.pdbx_seq_one_letter_code
_entity_poly.pdbx_strand_id
1 'polypeptide(L)'
;MADKSSKIAGAALGAAESALSRYNGNSMACIGDSLFGLGFDAASSGIGASVWPHQFMMMSGGRIKFAYNAGVSGERTDQILARFQTAVIDRKPSFVFICGGTNDYIQGYAVADALNNIEKMVKMGLESRITPVLSTVPPKQDGDHLKIQQHNAGLRKMAQKYGLHLIDIYTILVDPATGDIRTQYKSDDRHYNIAGAKAIGQIVANEFLPKLPAYVLDLPGMNNGPRNLLKNSLFITAGTGGLAGSWSLNGTAVDVTSSLVAATDPIRGNWLVMDKTAATASAGSKNYYQQITTGFKPGDRILFMGRFKSEIEASTSKLTVQLAWTGASGFIRPLNAWATDNDGVFNIEATVPAGTTALTVTMALNDGLGKVSFAQLAVYNLTNDPY
;
A
#
# COMPACT_ATOMS: atom_id res chain seq x y z
N MET A 1 -30.68 36.50 -41.33
CA MET A 1 -30.20 36.84 -39.97
C MET A 1 -30.31 35.59 -39.10
N ALA A 2 -29.18 35.18 -38.51
CA ALA A 2 -28.95 34.20 -37.43
C ALA A 2 -29.65 32.83 -37.55
N ASP A 3 -29.02 31.82 -38.16
CA ASP A 3 -28.00 30.90 -37.62
C ASP A 3 -28.41 30.14 -36.34
N LYS A 4 -28.60 28.81 -36.51
CA LYS A 4 -28.72 27.81 -35.45
C LYS A 4 -27.31 27.31 -35.14
N SER A 5 -26.62 27.96 -34.21
CA SER A 5 -25.37 27.44 -33.66
C SER A 5 -25.29 27.66 -32.14
N SER A 6 -24.86 26.61 -31.44
CA SER A 6 -24.37 26.59 -30.05
C SER A 6 -25.37 26.82 -28.90
N LYS A 7 -25.77 25.72 -28.26
CA LYS A 7 -25.94 25.66 -26.79
C LYS A 7 -25.26 24.40 -26.24
N ILE A 8 -23.94 24.37 -26.37
CA ILE A 8 -23.06 23.60 -25.49
C ILE A 8 -22.18 24.64 -24.81
N ALA A 9 -22.70 25.23 -23.74
CA ALA A 9 -21.90 26.02 -22.81
C ALA A 9 -22.71 26.21 -21.52
N GLY A 10 -22.11 25.86 -20.39
CA GLY A 10 -22.52 26.42 -19.10
C GLY A 10 -23.26 25.51 -18.15
N ALA A 11 -23.05 24.19 -18.18
CA ALA A 11 -23.10 23.46 -16.91
C ALA A 11 -21.78 23.78 -16.20
N ALA A 12 -21.79 24.88 -15.44
CA ALA A 12 -20.84 25.04 -14.36
C ALA A 12 -20.85 23.71 -13.59
N LEU A 13 -19.69 23.06 -13.53
CA LEU A 13 -19.33 22.07 -12.51
C LEU A 13 -19.41 22.79 -11.16
N GLY A 14 -20.63 23.18 -10.79
CA GLY A 14 -20.95 23.90 -9.58
C GLY A 14 -20.62 22.97 -8.46
N ALA A 15 -19.63 23.37 -7.67
CA ALA A 15 -19.28 22.81 -6.37
C ALA A 15 -19.52 21.30 -6.32
N ALA A 16 -18.60 20.54 -6.94
CA ALA A 16 -18.41 19.15 -6.60
C ALA A 16 -18.22 19.08 -5.08
N GLU A 17 -19.30 18.84 -4.34
CA GLU A 17 -19.23 18.21 -3.03
C GLU A 17 -18.21 17.10 -3.15
N SER A 18 -17.14 17.19 -2.37
CA SER A 18 -15.97 16.33 -2.44
C SER A 18 -16.40 14.87 -2.58
N ALA A 19 -16.30 14.35 -3.81
CA ALA A 19 -16.70 13.00 -4.16
C ALA A 19 -15.65 11.97 -3.72
N LEU A 20 -15.27 12.03 -2.44
CA LEU A 20 -14.47 11.00 -1.81
C LEU A 20 -15.42 9.87 -1.39
N SER A 21 -15.28 8.72 -2.07
CA SER A 21 -15.81 7.40 -1.72
C SER A 21 -17.32 7.32 -1.39
N ARG A 22 -18.17 7.00 -2.38
CA ARG A 22 -19.56 6.60 -2.09
C ARG A 22 -19.89 5.11 -2.25
N TYR A 23 -18.96 4.22 -2.62
CA TYR A 23 -19.33 2.79 -2.81
C TYR A 23 -18.32 1.72 -2.34
N ASN A 24 -17.04 2.02 -2.04
CA ASN A 24 -16.02 1.01 -1.72
C ASN A 24 -15.12 1.34 -0.50
N GLY A 25 -15.56 2.25 0.38
CA GLY A 25 -14.73 2.80 1.46
C GLY A 25 -13.53 3.60 0.91
N ASN A 26 -12.55 3.92 1.75
CA ASN A 26 -11.33 4.60 1.31
C ASN A 26 -10.37 3.64 0.59
N SER A 27 -10.81 3.05 -0.52
CA SER A 27 -10.02 2.12 -1.33
C SER A 27 -9.05 2.85 -2.26
N MET A 28 -7.80 2.46 -2.21
CA MET A 28 -6.68 3.11 -2.87
C MET A 28 -6.06 2.20 -3.93
N ALA A 29 -5.87 2.74 -5.12
CA ALA A 29 -4.91 2.19 -6.08
C ALA A 29 -3.74 3.17 -6.31
N CYS A 30 -2.61 2.65 -6.78
CA CYS A 30 -1.56 3.47 -7.37
C CYS A 30 -1.21 2.96 -8.76
N ILE A 31 -0.89 3.87 -9.67
CA ILE A 31 -0.47 3.55 -11.04
C ILE A 31 0.70 4.45 -11.43
N GLY A 32 1.73 3.84 -12.02
CA GLY A 32 2.90 4.59 -12.45
C GLY A 32 4.05 3.71 -12.89
N ASP A 33 5.26 4.23 -12.69
CA ASP A 33 6.51 3.67 -13.17
C ASP A 33 7.30 2.93 -12.06
N SER A 34 8.64 3.02 -12.09
CA SER A 34 9.55 2.41 -11.11
C SER A 34 9.35 2.91 -9.69
N LEU A 35 8.82 4.12 -9.48
CA LEU A 35 8.54 4.66 -8.15
C LEU A 35 7.49 3.82 -7.39
N PHE A 36 6.61 3.15 -8.14
CA PHE A 36 5.65 2.18 -7.60
C PHE A 36 6.01 0.72 -7.92
N GLY A 37 6.83 0.48 -8.95
CA GLY A 37 7.20 -0.85 -9.42
C GLY A 37 8.38 -1.51 -8.69
N LEU A 38 9.42 -0.77 -8.29
CA LEU A 38 10.65 -1.38 -7.74
C LEU A 38 10.43 -2.08 -6.39
N GLY A 39 9.46 -1.63 -5.61
CA GLY A 39 9.07 -2.25 -4.34
C GLY A 39 7.88 -3.20 -4.44
N PHE A 40 7.46 -3.57 -5.65
CA PHE A 40 6.26 -4.37 -5.89
C PHE A 40 6.59 -5.68 -6.61
N ASP A 41 6.11 -6.78 -6.05
CA ASP A 41 6.11 -8.09 -6.69
C ASP A 41 4.70 -8.39 -7.21
N ALA A 42 4.52 -8.24 -8.52
CA ALA A 42 3.24 -8.48 -9.18
C ALA A 42 2.73 -9.92 -9.03
N ALA A 43 3.63 -10.91 -8.95
CA ALA A 43 3.24 -12.32 -8.85
C ALA A 43 2.59 -12.64 -7.49
N SER A 44 3.02 -11.95 -6.43
CA SER A 44 2.49 -12.13 -5.08
C SER A 44 1.64 -10.95 -4.58
N SER A 45 1.41 -9.95 -5.43
CA SER A 45 0.93 -8.63 -4.98
C SER A 45 1.71 -8.11 -3.75
N GLY A 46 3.00 -8.46 -3.70
CA GLY A 46 3.86 -8.24 -2.54
C GLY A 46 4.37 -6.81 -2.54
N ILE A 47 4.10 -6.05 -1.49
CA ILE A 47 4.45 -4.63 -1.45
C ILE A 47 5.45 -4.39 -0.32
N GLY A 48 6.61 -3.85 -0.70
CA GLY A 48 7.70 -3.49 0.20
C GLY A 48 7.59 -2.06 0.73
N ALA A 49 8.48 -1.75 1.66
CA ALA A 49 8.52 -0.47 2.37
C ALA A 49 8.97 0.73 1.51
N SER A 50 9.50 0.48 0.31
CA SER A 50 9.91 1.53 -0.64
C SER A 50 8.76 2.12 -1.46
N VAL A 51 7.53 1.60 -1.33
CA VAL A 51 6.36 2.14 -2.04
C VAL A 51 5.63 3.13 -1.12
N TRP A 52 5.78 4.44 -1.37
CA TRP A 52 5.23 5.45 -0.44
C TRP A 52 3.70 5.37 -0.25
N PRO A 53 2.86 5.02 -1.24
CA PRO A 53 1.42 4.84 -0.99
C PRO A 53 1.15 3.74 0.04
N HIS A 54 2.03 2.74 0.11
CA HIS A 54 1.95 1.66 1.09
C HIS A 54 2.33 2.15 2.49
N GLN A 55 3.37 2.99 2.61
CA GLN A 55 3.72 3.67 3.88
C GLN A 55 2.53 4.51 4.38
N PHE A 56 1.92 5.31 3.50
CA PHE A 56 0.70 6.06 3.79
C PHE A 56 -0.42 5.16 4.30
N MET A 57 -0.68 4.04 3.62
CA MET A 57 -1.70 3.07 4.06
C MET A 57 -1.41 2.55 5.47
N MET A 58 -0.17 2.13 5.76
CA MET A 58 0.17 1.60 7.09
C MET A 58 -0.05 2.66 8.17
N MET A 59 0.36 3.90 7.92
CA MET A 59 0.20 5.05 8.83
C MET A 59 -1.25 5.52 8.96
N SER A 60 -2.17 5.04 8.12
CA SER A 60 -3.58 5.45 8.15
C SER A 60 -4.37 4.88 9.32
N GLY A 61 -3.80 3.93 10.09
CA GLY A 61 -4.49 3.28 11.21
C GLY A 61 -5.67 2.40 10.76
N GLY A 62 -5.62 1.86 9.54
CA GLY A 62 -6.70 1.03 8.98
C GLY A 62 -7.81 1.83 8.30
N ARG A 63 -7.57 3.12 8.04
CA ARG A 63 -8.50 3.98 7.31
C ARG A 63 -8.39 3.86 5.79
N ILE A 64 -7.39 3.15 5.27
CA ILE A 64 -7.19 2.92 3.84
C ILE A 64 -7.29 1.43 3.53
N LYS A 65 -8.12 1.12 2.52
CA LYS A 65 -8.22 -0.22 1.95
C LYS A 65 -7.33 -0.31 0.71
N PHE A 66 -6.44 -1.30 0.65
CA PHE A 66 -5.62 -1.53 -0.53
C PHE A 66 -6.45 -2.16 -1.64
N ALA A 67 -6.48 -1.53 -2.81
CA ALA A 67 -7.06 -2.13 -4.01
C ALA A 67 -5.96 -2.79 -4.85
N TYR A 68 -4.96 -2.02 -5.30
CA TYR A 68 -3.88 -2.55 -6.13
C TYR A 68 -2.70 -1.58 -6.32
N ASN A 69 -1.52 -2.11 -6.66
CA ASN A 69 -0.37 -1.34 -7.12
C ASN A 69 -0.04 -1.72 -8.58
N ALA A 70 -0.22 -0.77 -9.49
CA ALA A 70 0.03 -0.91 -10.91
C ALA A 70 1.28 -0.14 -11.36
N GLY A 71 2.36 -0.20 -10.57
CA GLY A 71 3.68 0.31 -10.94
C GLY A 71 4.41 -0.64 -11.89
N VAL A 72 4.95 -0.11 -12.99
CA VAL A 72 5.78 -0.88 -13.94
C VAL A 72 7.03 -0.07 -14.29
N SER A 73 8.19 -0.59 -13.88
CA SER A 73 9.46 0.10 -14.05
C SER A 73 9.77 0.46 -15.51
N GLY A 74 10.20 1.69 -15.75
CA GLY A 74 10.64 2.20 -17.05
C GLY A 74 9.53 2.67 -17.99
N GLU A 75 8.25 2.54 -17.62
CA GLU A 75 7.15 2.98 -18.46
C GLU A 75 7.04 4.51 -18.54
N ARG A 76 6.73 4.97 -19.76
CA ARG A 76 6.32 6.33 -20.07
C ARG A 76 4.81 6.51 -19.85
N THR A 77 4.35 7.76 -19.81
CA THR A 77 2.93 8.06 -19.59
C THR A 77 1.97 7.51 -20.66
N ASP A 78 2.41 7.34 -21.92
CA ASP A 78 1.59 6.73 -22.98
C ASP A 78 1.32 5.24 -22.72
N GLN A 79 2.33 4.52 -22.22
CA GLN A 79 2.23 3.12 -21.84
C GLN A 79 1.36 2.96 -20.58
N ILE A 80 1.55 3.84 -19.59
CA ILE A 80 0.73 3.86 -18.38
C ILE A 80 -0.75 4.13 -18.73
N LEU A 81 -1.01 5.11 -19.61
CA LEU A 81 -2.35 5.44 -20.10
C LEU A 81 -3.01 4.25 -20.81
N ALA A 82 -2.27 3.53 -21.66
CA ALA A 82 -2.79 2.40 -22.43
C ALA A 82 -3.36 1.28 -21.54
N ARG A 83 -2.86 1.14 -20.31
CA ARG A 83 -3.33 0.15 -19.33
C ARG A 83 -4.21 0.73 -18.21
N PHE A 84 -4.54 2.03 -18.24
CA PHE A 84 -5.31 2.66 -17.16
C PHE A 84 -6.69 2.01 -16.94
N GLN A 85 -7.36 1.60 -18.02
CA GLN A 85 -8.66 0.92 -17.96
C GLN A 85 -8.57 -0.38 -17.13
N THR A 86 -7.70 -1.30 -17.54
CA THR A 86 -7.59 -2.62 -16.92
C THR A 86 -6.89 -2.56 -15.56
N ALA A 87 -5.94 -1.64 -15.39
CA ALA A 87 -5.15 -1.54 -14.17
C ALA A 87 -5.84 -0.77 -13.04
N VAL A 88 -6.76 0.15 -13.36
CA VAL A 88 -7.42 1.03 -12.38
C VAL A 88 -8.93 0.92 -12.47
N ILE A 89 -9.54 1.24 -13.61
CA ILE A 89 -11.00 1.37 -13.71
C ILE A 89 -11.72 0.06 -13.40
N ASP A 90 -11.26 -1.05 -13.99
CA ASP A 90 -11.88 -2.36 -13.79
C ASP A 90 -11.78 -2.85 -12.34
N ARG A 91 -10.81 -2.33 -11.57
CA ARG A 91 -10.59 -2.62 -10.16
C ARG A 91 -11.37 -1.71 -9.21
N LYS A 92 -12.02 -0.67 -9.73
CA LYS A 92 -12.97 0.21 -9.02
C LYS A 92 -12.46 0.76 -7.65
N PRO A 93 -11.23 1.28 -7.55
CA PRO A 93 -10.79 1.99 -6.35
C PRO A 93 -11.58 3.28 -6.17
N SER A 94 -11.63 3.82 -4.96
CA SER A 94 -12.25 5.11 -4.67
C SER A 94 -11.37 6.28 -5.11
N PHE A 95 -10.05 6.10 -5.02
CA PHE A 95 -9.07 7.06 -5.54
C PHE A 95 -7.83 6.35 -6.06
N VAL A 96 -7.13 7.02 -6.97
CA VAL A 96 -5.89 6.52 -7.58
C VAL A 96 -4.78 7.55 -7.51
N PHE A 97 -3.62 7.16 -6.98
CA PHE A 97 -2.40 7.94 -7.12
C PHE A 97 -1.79 7.72 -8.50
N ILE A 98 -1.60 8.80 -9.25
CA ILE A 98 -1.01 8.78 -10.60
C ILE A 98 0.39 9.38 -10.52
N CYS A 99 1.39 8.60 -10.95
CA CYS A 99 2.78 9.03 -11.06
C CYS A 99 3.36 8.62 -12.42
N GLY A 100 4.13 9.49 -13.05
CA GLY A 100 4.78 9.22 -14.33
C GLY A 100 5.27 10.51 -14.97
N GLY A 101 6.05 10.38 -16.05
CA GLY A 101 6.63 11.52 -16.78
C GLY A 101 8.15 11.47 -16.84
N THR A 102 8.82 10.90 -15.84
CA THR A 102 10.28 10.85 -15.80
C THR A 102 10.87 10.08 -16.98
N ASN A 103 10.27 8.93 -17.31
CA ASN A 103 10.72 8.09 -18.41
C ASN A 103 10.43 8.72 -19.77
N ASP A 104 9.39 9.54 -19.90
CA ASP A 104 9.03 10.22 -21.15
C ASP A 104 10.19 11.07 -21.63
N TYR A 105 10.68 11.99 -20.79
CA TYR A 105 11.77 12.87 -21.21
C TYR A 105 13.15 12.23 -21.20
N ILE A 106 13.37 11.15 -20.43
CA ILE A 106 14.57 10.30 -20.56
C ILE A 106 14.62 9.66 -21.95
N GLN A 107 13.45 9.24 -22.46
CA GLN A 107 13.31 8.57 -23.74
C GLN A 107 13.06 9.56 -24.90
N GLY A 108 13.25 10.86 -24.68
CA GLY A 108 13.19 11.89 -25.72
C GLY A 108 11.81 12.46 -26.03
N TYR A 109 10.77 12.12 -25.27
CA TYR A 109 9.42 12.65 -25.44
C TYR A 109 9.25 14.01 -24.76
N ALA A 110 8.33 14.82 -25.28
CA ALA A 110 8.10 16.16 -24.75
C ALA A 110 7.34 16.12 -23.42
N VAL A 111 7.65 17.08 -22.53
CA VAL A 111 6.91 17.28 -21.27
C VAL A 111 5.40 17.49 -21.53
N ALA A 112 5.05 18.15 -22.64
CA ALA A 112 3.67 18.38 -23.04
C ALA A 112 2.92 17.07 -23.34
N ASP A 113 3.56 16.11 -24.02
CA ASP A 113 2.96 14.81 -24.31
C ASP A 113 2.70 14.02 -23.03
N ALA A 114 3.67 14.06 -22.10
CA ALA A 114 3.53 13.43 -20.79
C ALA A 114 2.33 13.99 -20.01
N LEU A 115 2.21 15.33 -19.95
CA LEU A 115 1.08 15.99 -19.31
C LEU A 115 -0.25 15.72 -20.02
N ASN A 116 -0.27 15.64 -21.35
CA ASN A 116 -1.47 15.30 -22.12
C ASN A 116 -1.97 13.88 -21.80
N ASN A 117 -1.06 12.92 -21.66
CA ASN A 117 -1.42 11.55 -21.29
C ASN A 117 -1.93 11.47 -19.85
N ILE A 118 -1.31 12.19 -18.91
CA ILE A 118 -1.79 12.29 -17.53
C ILE A 118 -3.18 12.94 -17.47
N GLU A 119 -3.42 13.99 -18.26
CA GLU A 119 -4.75 14.62 -18.32
C GLU A 119 -5.82 13.66 -18.85
N LYS A 120 -5.49 12.79 -19.81
CA LYS A 120 -6.41 11.73 -20.26
C LYS A 120 -6.71 10.74 -19.14
N MET A 121 -5.71 10.29 -18.38
CA MET A 121 -5.93 9.42 -17.20
C MET A 121 -6.81 10.10 -16.14
N VAL A 122 -6.61 11.40 -15.90
CA VAL A 122 -7.46 12.20 -15.01
C VAL A 122 -8.92 12.20 -15.47
N LYS A 123 -9.17 12.49 -16.76
CA LYS A 123 -10.52 12.49 -17.34
C LYS A 123 -11.17 11.10 -17.21
N MET A 124 -10.46 10.06 -17.60
CA MET A 124 -10.92 8.67 -17.49
C MET A 124 -11.28 8.28 -16.04
N GLY A 125 -10.47 8.68 -15.06
CA GLY A 125 -10.74 8.45 -13.64
C GLY A 125 -12.01 9.18 -13.18
N LEU A 126 -12.11 10.48 -13.47
CA LEU A 126 -13.27 11.29 -13.09
C LEU A 126 -14.58 10.78 -13.73
N GLU A 127 -14.56 10.43 -15.02
CA GLU A 127 -15.68 9.83 -15.74
C GLU A 127 -16.10 8.48 -15.12
N SER A 128 -15.15 7.74 -14.57
CA SER A 128 -15.37 6.46 -13.88
C SER A 128 -15.72 6.61 -12.40
N ARG A 129 -15.88 7.84 -11.89
CA ARG A 129 -16.10 8.16 -10.46
C ARG A 129 -14.97 7.66 -9.55
N ILE A 130 -13.75 7.67 -10.05
CA ILE A 130 -12.50 7.39 -9.33
C ILE A 130 -11.76 8.71 -9.17
N THR A 131 -11.48 9.14 -7.95
CA THR A 131 -10.79 10.42 -7.72
C THR A 131 -9.30 10.30 -8.06
N PRO A 132 -8.80 10.98 -9.10
CA PRO A 132 -7.37 11.01 -9.38
C PRO A 132 -6.66 11.89 -8.35
N VAL A 133 -5.53 11.42 -7.86
CA VAL A 133 -4.63 12.20 -7.01
C VAL A 133 -3.27 12.25 -7.71
N LEU A 134 -2.86 13.46 -8.09
CA LEU A 134 -1.62 13.66 -8.83
C LEU A 134 -0.43 13.66 -7.84
N SER A 135 0.69 13.06 -8.23
CA SER A 135 1.96 13.21 -7.54
C SER A 135 2.94 13.98 -8.41
N THR A 136 3.69 14.92 -7.85
CA THR A 136 4.86 15.45 -8.55
C THR A 136 5.88 14.33 -8.82
N VAL A 137 6.74 14.51 -9.82
CA VAL A 137 7.90 13.63 -10.03
C VAL A 137 9.06 14.10 -9.14
N PRO A 138 9.89 13.19 -8.62
CA PRO A 138 10.99 13.52 -7.72
C PRO A 138 12.10 14.29 -8.45
N PRO A 139 13.02 14.94 -7.70
CA PRO A 139 14.26 15.47 -8.25
C PRO A 139 15.16 14.36 -8.81
N LYS A 140 16.15 14.73 -9.63
CA LYS A 140 17.02 13.80 -10.35
C LYS A 140 18.37 14.45 -10.65
N GLN A 141 19.46 13.69 -10.56
CA GLN A 141 20.82 14.23 -10.64
C GLN A 141 21.37 14.47 -12.05
N ASP A 142 20.74 13.95 -13.10
CA ASP A 142 21.31 13.94 -14.46
C ASP A 142 20.85 15.10 -15.38
N GLY A 143 20.63 16.30 -14.81
CA GLY A 143 20.49 17.55 -15.58
C GLY A 143 19.10 17.85 -16.16
N ASP A 144 18.09 17.03 -15.88
CA ASP A 144 16.71 17.24 -16.33
C ASP A 144 15.88 18.20 -15.43
N HIS A 145 16.53 18.99 -14.55
CA HIS A 145 15.85 19.84 -13.57
C HIS A 145 14.79 20.76 -14.20
N LEU A 146 15.08 21.38 -15.35
CA LEU A 146 14.12 22.23 -16.05
C LEU A 146 12.87 21.46 -16.50
N LYS A 147 13.05 20.24 -17.04
CA LYS A 147 11.92 19.40 -17.48
C LYS A 147 11.09 18.94 -16.29
N ILE A 148 11.73 18.57 -15.19
CA ILE A 148 11.07 18.22 -13.92
C ILE A 148 10.24 19.40 -13.39
N GLN A 149 10.83 20.61 -13.37
CA GLN A 149 10.13 21.82 -12.94
C GLN A 149 8.93 22.12 -13.84
N GLN A 150 9.10 22.07 -15.16
CA GLN A 150 8.02 22.27 -16.14
C GLN A 150 6.90 21.24 -15.97
N HIS A 151 7.26 19.96 -15.82
CA HIS A 151 6.32 18.87 -15.62
C HIS A 151 5.55 19.06 -14.32
N ASN A 152 6.24 19.28 -13.20
CA ASN A 152 5.63 19.51 -11.89
C ASN A 152 4.76 20.77 -11.86
N ALA A 153 5.13 21.84 -12.57
CA ALA A 153 4.28 23.01 -12.74
C ALA A 153 3.01 22.69 -13.54
N GLY A 154 3.13 21.87 -14.60
CA GLY A 154 2.00 21.36 -15.37
C GLY A 154 1.03 20.54 -14.52
N LEU A 155 1.54 19.63 -13.68
CA LEU A 155 0.74 18.84 -12.74
C LEU A 155 0.00 19.73 -11.73
N ARG A 156 0.66 20.77 -11.18
CA ARG A 156 0.00 21.74 -10.29
C ARG A 156 -1.12 22.51 -10.98
N LYS A 157 -0.89 22.98 -12.22
CA LYS A 157 -1.94 23.63 -13.03
C LYS A 157 -3.10 22.69 -13.33
N MET A 158 -2.81 21.42 -13.63
CA MET A 158 -3.82 20.40 -13.88
C MET A 158 -4.65 20.11 -12.63
N ALA A 159 -4.01 19.95 -11.47
CA ALA A 159 -4.69 19.77 -10.20
C ALA A 159 -5.64 20.93 -9.91
N GLN A 160 -5.21 22.18 -10.11
CA GLN A 160 -6.07 23.35 -9.99
C GLN A 160 -7.23 23.35 -11.00
N LYS A 161 -6.97 23.06 -12.27
CA LYS A 161 -7.97 23.02 -13.35
C LYS A 161 -9.11 22.03 -13.06
N TYR A 162 -8.79 20.88 -12.48
CA TYR A 162 -9.75 19.80 -12.22
C TYR A 162 -10.20 19.71 -10.75
N GLY A 163 -9.74 20.62 -9.88
CA GLY A 163 -10.07 20.59 -8.45
C GLY A 163 -9.53 19.36 -7.71
N LEU A 164 -8.38 18.83 -8.14
CA LEU A 164 -7.79 17.60 -7.60
C LEU A 164 -6.81 17.89 -6.46
N HIS A 165 -6.60 16.88 -5.63
CA HIS A 165 -5.47 16.87 -4.71
C HIS A 165 -4.17 16.56 -5.47
N LEU A 166 -3.10 17.24 -5.06
CA LEU A 166 -1.75 16.99 -5.50
C LEU A 166 -0.87 16.69 -4.29
N ILE A 167 -0.07 15.63 -4.39
CA ILE A 167 0.97 15.27 -3.43
C ILE A 167 2.30 15.79 -3.99
N ASP A 168 2.92 16.72 -3.26
CA ASP A 168 4.19 17.32 -3.68
C ASP A 168 5.40 16.57 -3.11
N ILE A 169 5.69 15.39 -3.66
CA ILE A 169 6.86 14.60 -3.23
C ILE A 169 8.20 15.27 -3.58
N TYR A 170 8.23 16.11 -4.62
CA TYR A 170 9.44 16.84 -5.02
C TYR A 170 9.98 17.68 -3.87
N THR A 171 9.13 18.49 -3.24
CA THR A 171 9.51 19.39 -2.15
C THR A 171 10.01 18.63 -0.91
N ILE A 172 9.51 17.41 -0.69
CA ILE A 172 9.95 16.53 0.40
C ILE A 172 11.38 16.03 0.16
N LEU A 173 11.68 15.69 -1.10
CA LEU A 173 12.90 14.99 -1.48
C LEU A 173 14.04 15.89 -1.91
N VAL A 174 13.77 17.13 -2.36
CA VAL A 174 14.76 18.01 -2.94
C VAL A 174 15.75 18.55 -1.91
N ASP A 175 17.04 18.45 -2.23
CA ASP A 175 18.09 19.22 -1.60
C ASP A 175 18.08 20.63 -2.23
N PRO A 176 17.76 21.68 -1.47
CA PRO A 176 17.70 23.04 -2.01
C PRO A 176 19.05 23.57 -2.50
N ALA A 177 20.18 23.00 -2.06
CA ALA A 177 21.51 23.45 -2.49
C ALA A 177 21.87 22.93 -3.89
N THR A 178 21.42 21.73 -4.26
CA THR A 178 21.81 21.07 -5.51
C THR A 178 20.67 20.90 -6.51
N GLY A 179 19.42 20.87 -6.04
CA GLY A 179 18.26 20.49 -6.84
C GLY A 179 18.08 18.98 -6.99
N ASP A 180 18.92 18.15 -6.34
CA ASP A 180 18.88 16.70 -6.43
C ASP A 180 18.10 16.08 -5.25
N ILE A 181 18.01 14.75 -5.22
CA ILE A 181 17.45 14.03 -4.06
C ILE A 181 18.41 14.17 -2.89
N ARG A 182 17.89 14.57 -1.73
CA ARG A 182 18.63 14.60 -0.45
C ARG A 182 19.31 13.27 -0.17
N THR A 183 20.57 13.30 0.24
CA THR A 183 21.40 12.11 0.47
C THR A 183 20.73 11.06 1.35
N GLN A 184 20.05 11.47 2.44
CA GLN A 184 19.38 10.52 3.34
C GLN A 184 18.17 9.80 2.70
N TYR A 185 17.59 10.36 1.65
CA TYR A 185 16.44 9.78 0.93
C TYR A 185 16.84 9.13 -0.37
N LYS A 186 18.12 9.13 -0.72
CA LYS A 186 18.60 8.67 -2.02
C LYS A 186 18.81 7.15 -2.03
N SER A 187 18.29 6.46 -3.05
CA SER A 187 18.62 5.07 -3.36
C SER A 187 19.62 4.99 -4.51
N ASP A 188 19.39 5.80 -5.53
CA ASP A 188 20.27 6.03 -6.67
C ASP A 188 20.04 7.46 -7.19
N ASP A 189 20.57 7.80 -8.36
CA ASP A 189 20.50 9.15 -8.93
C ASP A 189 19.09 9.59 -9.38
N ARG A 190 18.07 8.71 -9.27
CA ARG A 190 16.70 8.93 -9.76
C ARG A 190 15.61 8.49 -8.78
N HIS A 191 15.91 7.57 -7.87
CA HIS A 191 14.93 6.96 -6.98
C HIS A 191 15.22 7.29 -5.51
N TYR A 192 14.14 7.52 -4.77
CA TYR A 192 14.20 7.59 -3.32
C TYR A 192 14.33 6.19 -2.71
N ASN A 193 14.91 6.11 -1.52
CA ASN A 193 15.02 4.90 -0.71
C ASN A 193 13.82 4.74 0.25
N ILE A 194 13.86 3.71 1.10
CA ILE A 194 12.81 3.43 2.09
C ILE A 194 12.56 4.61 3.03
N ALA A 195 13.61 5.32 3.48
CA ALA A 195 13.47 6.49 4.34
C ALA A 195 12.73 7.64 3.62
N GLY A 196 13.01 7.84 2.33
CA GLY A 196 12.27 8.79 1.48
C GLY A 196 10.81 8.39 1.32
N ALA A 197 10.53 7.10 1.06
CA ALA A 197 9.16 6.59 0.97
C ALA A 197 8.38 6.77 2.27
N LYS A 198 9.02 6.53 3.43
CA LYS A 198 8.44 6.75 4.77
C LYS A 198 8.12 8.23 4.99
N ALA A 199 9.04 9.13 4.66
CA ALA A 199 8.84 10.57 4.80
C ALA A 199 7.66 11.07 3.94
N ILE A 200 7.56 10.61 2.70
CA ILE A 200 6.41 10.91 1.83
C ILE A 200 5.12 10.36 2.44
N GLY A 201 5.09 9.08 2.80
CA GLY A 201 3.91 8.43 3.39
C GLY A 201 3.38 9.16 4.62
N GLN A 202 4.27 9.64 5.49
CA GLN A 202 3.91 10.40 6.68
C GLN A 202 3.26 11.75 6.34
N ILE A 203 3.82 12.48 5.36
CA ILE A 203 3.25 13.77 4.94
C ILE A 203 1.89 13.56 4.28
N VAL A 204 1.75 12.54 3.42
CA VAL A 204 0.45 12.20 2.85
C VAL A 204 -0.56 11.78 3.93
N ALA A 205 -0.14 11.01 4.93
CA ALA A 205 -1.00 10.67 6.05
C ALA A 205 -1.47 11.91 6.81
N ASN A 206 -0.60 12.89 7.02
CA ASN A 206 -0.97 14.13 7.72
C ASN A 206 -1.88 15.03 6.88
N GLU A 207 -1.66 15.13 5.57
CA GLU A 207 -2.34 16.12 4.71
C GLU A 207 -3.55 15.58 3.96
N PHE A 208 -3.55 14.31 3.59
CA PHE A 208 -4.58 13.71 2.75
C PHE A 208 -5.59 12.91 3.57
N LEU A 209 -5.15 12.18 4.61
CA LEU A 209 -6.03 11.36 5.43
C LEU A 209 -7.19 12.14 6.10
N PRO A 210 -7.00 13.37 6.61
CA PRO A 210 -8.10 14.15 7.19
C PRO A 210 -9.17 14.57 6.18
N LYS A 211 -8.83 14.58 4.88
CA LYS A 211 -9.75 14.96 3.80
C LYS A 211 -10.65 13.79 3.39
N LEU A 212 -10.23 12.55 3.69
CA LEU A 212 -11.00 11.35 3.37
C LEU A 212 -12.18 11.16 4.34
N PRO A 213 -13.31 10.60 3.86
CA PRO A 213 -14.42 10.20 4.72
C PRO A 213 -13.99 9.31 5.89
N ALA A 214 -14.80 9.33 6.94
CA ALA A 214 -14.67 8.38 8.02
C ALA A 214 -14.92 6.96 7.47
N TYR A 215 -13.87 6.16 7.48
CA TYR A 215 -13.88 4.75 7.13
C TYR A 215 -12.76 4.11 7.92
N VAL A 216 -13.04 2.93 8.48
CA VAL A 216 -12.08 2.11 9.20
C VAL A 216 -12.38 0.66 8.80
N LEU A 217 -11.33 -0.12 8.58
CA LEU A 217 -11.44 -1.56 8.38
C LEU A 217 -12.05 -2.24 9.62
N ASP A 218 -12.84 -3.29 9.40
CA ASP A 218 -13.44 -4.12 10.45
C ASP A 218 -12.38 -5.03 11.12
N LEU A 219 -11.43 -4.42 11.82
CA LEU A 219 -10.48 -5.16 12.65
C LEU A 219 -11.27 -5.98 13.70
N PRO A 220 -10.88 -7.24 13.94
CA PRO A 220 -11.65 -8.13 14.80
C PRO A 220 -11.85 -7.52 16.19
N GLY A 221 -13.11 -7.54 16.64
CA GLY A 221 -13.50 -7.17 18.01
C GLY A 221 -13.71 -8.39 18.93
N MET A 222 -13.67 -9.61 18.38
CA MET A 222 -13.85 -10.86 19.12
C MET A 222 -12.69 -11.81 18.87
N ASN A 223 -12.30 -12.57 19.89
CA ASN A 223 -11.15 -13.50 19.81
C ASN A 223 -11.41 -14.69 18.87
N ASN A 224 -12.66 -15.13 18.77
CA ASN A 224 -13.12 -16.17 17.85
C ASN A 224 -14.46 -15.71 17.26
N GLY A 225 -14.41 -14.67 16.42
CA GLY A 225 -15.61 -14.16 15.75
C GLY A 225 -16.14 -15.14 14.70
N PRO A 226 -17.47 -15.23 14.50
CA PRO A 226 -18.06 -16.17 13.53
C PRO A 226 -17.65 -15.89 12.08
N ARG A 227 -17.27 -14.65 11.78
CA ARG A 227 -16.81 -14.19 10.46
C ARG A 227 -15.32 -14.41 10.22
N ASN A 228 -14.52 -14.49 11.30
CA ASN A 228 -13.08 -14.64 11.19
C ASN A 228 -12.71 -16.11 11.02
N LEU A 229 -12.02 -16.42 9.92
CA LEU A 229 -11.54 -17.78 9.68
C LEU A 229 -10.35 -18.13 10.59
N LEU A 230 -9.63 -17.13 11.10
CA LEU A 230 -8.60 -17.33 12.11
C LEU A 230 -9.21 -17.62 13.48
N LYS A 231 -8.50 -18.45 14.26
CA LYS A 231 -8.76 -18.68 15.68
C LYS A 231 -7.81 -17.85 16.53
N ASN A 232 -8.31 -17.47 17.71
CA ASN A 232 -7.58 -16.68 18.68
C ASN A 232 -6.97 -15.39 18.08
N SER A 233 -7.79 -14.67 17.30
CA SER A 233 -7.37 -13.49 16.51
C SER A 233 -6.99 -12.27 17.34
N LEU A 234 -7.40 -12.25 18.61
CA LEU A 234 -7.05 -11.23 19.59
C LEU A 234 -5.95 -11.71 20.54
N PHE A 235 -5.43 -12.93 20.34
CA PHE A 235 -4.37 -13.53 21.14
C PHE A 235 -4.66 -13.57 22.65
N ILE A 236 -5.92 -13.71 23.03
CA ILE A 236 -6.36 -13.70 24.44
C ILE A 236 -6.07 -15.05 25.10
N THR A 237 -6.29 -16.14 24.38
CA THR A 237 -6.05 -17.49 24.89
C THR A 237 -4.55 -17.77 24.81
N ALA A 238 -3.88 -17.87 25.95
CA ALA A 238 -2.46 -18.22 26.00
C ALA A 238 -2.22 -19.68 25.56
N GLY A 239 -1.09 -19.90 24.89
CA GLY A 239 -0.53 -21.20 24.58
C GLY A 239 0.76 -21.45 25.37
N THR A 240 1.63 -22.31 24.85
CA THR A 240 2.92 -22.65 25.47
C THR A 240 4.03 -21.68 25.03
N GLY A 241 5.00 -21.42 25.91
CA GLY A 241 6.21 -20.65 25.56
C GLY A 241 5.95 -19.20 25.14
N GLY A 242 4.90 -18.57 25.69
CA GLY A 242 4.52 -17.19 25.37
C GLY A 242 3.80 -17.01 24.03
N LEU A 243 3.47 -18.11 23.34
CA LEU A 243 2.61 -18.08 22.15
C LEU A 243 1.14 -17.89 22.52
N ALA A 244 0.36 -17.43 21.55
CA ALA A 244 -1.09 -17.52 21.57
C ALA A 244 -1.53 -18.96 21.23
N GLY A 245 -2.55 -19.49 21.90
CA GLY A 245 -3.16 -20.77 21.54
C GLY A 245 -3.66 -20.76 20.08
N SER A 246 -3.63 -21.92 19.40
CA SER A 246 -3.89 -22.05 17.94
C SER A 246 -2.87 -21.40 17.01
N TRP A 247 -1.83 -20.74 17.54
CA TRP A 247 -0.69 -20.26 16.76
C TRP A 247 0.53 -21.13 17.05
N SER A 248 1.32 -21.35 16.01
CA SER A 248 2.53 -22.16 16.09
C SER A 248 3.74 -21.34 15.66
N LEU A 249 4.91 -21.74 16.16
CA LEU A 249 6.19 -21.16 15.79
C LEU A 249 6.94 -22.14 14.88
N ASN A 250 7.52 -21.64 13.79
CA ASN A 250 8.38 -22.41 12.91
C ASN A 250 9.58 -21.55 12.46
N GLY A 251 10.62 -22.17 11.91
CA GLY A 251 11.78 -21.51 11.33
C GLY A 251 13.09 -21.86 12.03
N THR A 252 14.19 -21.43 11.42
CA THR A 252 15.56 -21.83 11.76
C THR A 252 16.25 -20.93 12.78
N ALA A 253 15.79 -19.68 12.98
CA ALA A 253 16.45 -18.78 13.92
C ALA A 253 16.41 -19.34 15.35
N VAL A 254 17.49 -19.17 16.10
CA VAL A 254 17.58 -19.57 17.51
C VAL A 254 17.35 -18.38 18.42
N ASP A 255 17.16 -18.61 19.72
CA ASP A 255 17.05 -17.54 20.74
C ASP A 255 15.99 -16.46 20.44
N VAL A 256 14.89 -16.88 19.80
CA VAL A 256 13.73 -16.04 19.53
C VAL A 256 12.71 -16.23 20.63
N THR A 257 12.30 -15.14 21.28
CA THR A 257 11.27 -15.20 22.32
C THR A 257 9.92 -14.79 21.77
N SER A 258 8.86 -15.43 22.29
CA SER A 258 7.47 -15.07 22.04
C SER A 258 6.83 -14.62 23.34
N SER A 259 5.99 -13.59 23.28
CA SER A 259 5.23 -13.14 24.45
C SER A 259 3.87 -12.56 24.06
N LEU A 260 2.95 -12.58 25.02
CA LEU A 260 1.67 -11.88 24.93
C LEU A 260 1.72 -10.64 25.79
N VAL A 261 1.56 -9.47 25.17
CA VAL A 261 1.54 -8.17 25.86
C VAL A 261 0.15 -7.59 25.76
N ALA A 262 -0.49 -7.28 26.89
CA ALA A 262 -1.82 -6.68 26.88
C ALA A 262 -1.84 -5.38 26.06
N ALA A 263 -2.79 -5.25 25.15
CA ALA A 263 -2.96 -4.04 24.38
C ALA A 263 -3.82 -3.02 25.14
N THR A 264 -3.63 -1.74 24.87
CA THR A 264 -4.44 -0.64 25.42
C THR A 264 -5.47 -0.20 24.39
N ASP A 265 -6.60 0.35 24.86
CA ASP A 265 -7.63 0.96 24.01
C ASP A 265 -6.98 1.94 22.99
N PRO A 266 -7.36 1.89 21.69
CA PRO A 266 -8.48 1.16 21.09
C PRO A 266 -8.17 -0.28 20.64
N ILE A 267 -6.98 -0.80 20.93
CA ILE A 267 -6.56 -2.13 20.49
C ILE A 267 -7.15 -3.18 21.43
N ARG A 268 -7.88 -4.14 20.87
CA ARG A 268 -8.53 -5.21 21.63
C ARG A 268 -7.60 -6.41 21.78
N GLY A 269 -7.59 -7.01 22.98
CA GLY A 269 -6.84 -8.23 23.27
C GLY A 269 -5.37 -7.99 23.59
N ASN A 270 -4.50 -8.84 23.05
CA ASN A 270 -3.07 -8.79 23.28
C ASN A 270 -2.31 -8.55 21.96
N TRP A 271 -1.09 -8.07 22.10
CA TRP A 271 -0.05 -8.19 21.09
C TRP A 271 0.64 -9.54 21.22
N LEU A 272 0.74 -10.29 20.13
CA LEU A 272 1.68 -11.39 20.00
C LEU A 272 3.02 -10.84 19.51
N VAL A 273 4.05 -10.91 20.37
CA VAL A 273 5.35 -10.27 20.16
C VAL A 273 6.42 -11.31 19.87
N MET A 274 7.10 -11.17 18.73
CA MET A 274 8.34 -11.87 18.40
C MET A 274 9.53 -10.94 18.65
N ASP A 275 10.46 -11.38 19.50
CA ASP A 275 11.64 -10.62 19.85
C ASP A 275 12.91 -11.42 19.50
N LYS A 276 13.67 -10.91 18.52
CA LYS A 276 14.96 -11.40 18.05
C LYS A 276 16.07 -10.42 18.48
N THR A 277 16.29 -10.22 19.78
CA THR A 277 17.31 -9.28 20.27
C THR A 277 18.65 -9.93 20.60
N ALA A 278 18.71 -11.25 20.72
CA ALA A 278 19.97 -11.97 20.91
C ALA A 278 20.81 -11.99 19.61
N ALA A 279 22.11 -11.71 19.70
CA ALA A 279 23.01 -11.68 18.54
C ALA A 279 23.01 -13.00 17.74
N THR A 280 22.85 -14.14 18.41
CA THR A 280 22.71 -15.48 17.81
C THR A 280 21.44 -15.65 16.98
N ALA A 281 20.38 -14.89 17.28
CA ALA A 281 19.13 -14.86 16.52
C ALA A 281 19.25 -14.09 15.19
N SER A 282 20.39 -13.43 14.93
CA SER A 282 20.60 -12.65 13.70
C SER A 282 20.59 -13.51 12.44
N ALA A 283 20.88 -14.81 12.53
CA ALA A 283 20.82 -15.74 11.41
C ALA A 283 19.52 -16.54 11.40
N GLY A 284 18.93 -16.68 10.22
CA GLY A 284 17.74 -17.47 9.97
C GLY A 284 16.43 -16.71 10.16
N SER A 285 15.34 -17.38 9.78
CA SER A 285 13.99 -16.86 9.89
C SER A 285 13.24 -17.51 11.04
N LYS A 286 12.34 -16.76 11.68
CA LYS A 286 11.32 -17.32 12.55
C LYS A 286 9.97 -16.76 12.20
N ASN A 287 8.93 -17.59 12.23
CA ASN A 287 7.60 -17.19 11.86
C ASN A 287 6.52 -17.74 12.80
N TYR A 288 5.54 -16.91 13.06
CA TYR A 288 4.24 -17.37 13.52
C TYR A 288 3.46 -17.91 12.33
N TYR A 289 2.72 -19.00 12.52
CA TYR A 289 1.80 -19.49 11.50
C TYR A 289 0.52 -20.08 12.09
N GLN A 290 -0.54 -20.02 11.28
CA GLN A 290 -1.82 -20.68 11.50
C GLN A 290 -2.39 -21.12 10.16
N GLN A 291 -2.99 -22.31 10.10
CA GLN A 291 -3.58 -22.87 8.90
C GLN A 291 -5.11 -22.92 9.03
N ILE A 292 -5.79 -22.46 7.98
CA ILE A 292 -7.25 -22.42 7.86
C ILE A 292 -7.65 -23.48 6.83
N THR A 293 -8.49 -24.44 7.22
CA THR A 293 -8.92 -25.57 6.37
C THR A 293 -10.41 -25.59 6.05
N THR A 294 -11.19 -24.67 6.63
CA THR A 294 -12.66 -24.59 6.46
C THR A 294 -13.11 -23.14 6.31
N GLY A 295 -14.33 -22.93 5.83
CA GLY A 295 -14.94 -21.59 5.68
C GLY A 295 -14.55 -20.83 4.41
N PHE A 296 -13.87 -21.49 3.47
CA PHE A 296 -13.56 -20.96 2.15
C PHE A 296 -13.65 -22.07 1.08
N LYS A 297 -13.76 -21.67 -0.18
CA LYS A 297 -13.59 -22.52 -1.36
C LYS A 297 -12.83 -21.77 -2.46
N PRO A 298 -12.21 -22.46 -3.43
CA PRO A 298 -11.69 -21.81 -4.63
C PRO A 298 -12.71 -20.88 -5.30
N GLY A 299 -12.25 -19.71 -5.74
CA GLY A 299 -13.09 -18.65 -6.29
C GLY A 299 -13.66 -17.67 -5.25
N ASP A 300 -13.57 -17.98 -3.95
CA ASP A 300 -13.97 -17.02 -2.92
C ASP A 300 -13.00 -15.81 -2.86
N ARG A 301 -13.54 -14.64 -2.55
CA ARG A 301 -12.78 -13.42 -2.29
C ARG A 301 -12.45 -13.34 -0.81
N ILE A 302 -11.16 -13.33 -0.49
CA ILE A 302 -10.62 -13.30 0.87
C ILE A 302 -9.99 -11.95 1.15
N LEU A 303 -10.22 -11.42 2.35
CA LEU A 303 -9.54 -10.26 2.90
C LEU A 303 -8.63 -10.70 4.04
N PHE A 304 -7.34 -10.40 3.92
CA PHE A 304 -6.36 -10.63 4.97
C PHE A 304 -5.89 -9.28 5.52
N MET A 305 -6.06 -9.06 6.82
CA MET A 305 -5.69 -7.82 7.50
C MET A 305 -5.16 -8.07 8.90
N GLY A 306 -4.53 -7.04 9.46
CA GLY A 306 -4.15 -7.03 10.86
C GLY A 306 -3.41 -5.78 11.24
N ARG A 307 -3.30 -5.58 12.56
CA ARG A 307 -2.41 -4.57 13.12
C ARG A 307 -1.04 -5.17 13.36
N PHE A 308 -0.01 -4.39 13.10
CA PHE A 308 1.36 -4.76 13.41
C PHE A 308 2.13 -3.56 13.97
N LYS A 309 3.16 -3.86 14.75
CA LYS A 309 4.22 -2.94 15.11
C LYS A 309 5.56 -3.56 14.74
N SER A 310 6.46 -2.79 14.15
CA SER A 310 7.82 -3.21 13.83
C SER A 310 8.85 -2.25 14.43
N GLU A 311 9.90 -2.83 15.00
CA GLU A 311 11.06 -2.18 15.61
C GLU A 311 12.31 -2.92 15.07
N ILE A 312 12.59 -2.69 13.79
CA ILE A 312 13.53 -3.44 12.94
C ILE A 312 14.41 -2.53 12.04
N GLU A 313 14.12 -1.24 11.94
CA GLU A 313 14.78 -0.31 11.00
C GLU A 313 16.26 -0.08 11.32
N ALA A 314 16.64 -0.26 12.59
CA ALA A 314 18.03 -0.21 13.04
C ALA A 314 18.83 -1.50 12.72
N SER A 315 18.23 -2.48 12.03
CA SER A 315 18.86 -3.76 11.72
C SER A 315 18.65 -4.17 10.25
N THR A 316 19.21 -5.33 9.87
CA THR A 316 18.99 -5.92 8.54
C THR A 316 17.68 -6.70 8.41
N SER A 317 16.90 -6.80 9.50
CA SER A 317 15.66 -7.55 9.57
C SER A 317 14.64 -7.15 8.52
N LYS A 318 14.00 -8.17 7.96
CA LYS A 318 12.90 -8.03 7.01
C LYS A 318 11.68 -8.79 7.50
N LEU A 319 10.61 -8.08 7.76
CA LEU A 319 9.30 -8.64 8.10
C LEU A 319 8.55 -9.02 6.83
N THR A 320 8.09 -10.27 6.76
CA THR A 320 7.17 -10.75 5.72
C THR A 320 5.89 -11.25 6.35
N VAL A 321 4.77 -10.69 5.93
CA VAL A 321 3.44 -11.19 6.30
C VAL A 321 2.79 -11.70 5.03
N GLN A 322 2.30 -12.95 5.06
CA GLN A 322 1.73 -13.58 3.88
C GLN A 322 0.55 -14.49 4.19
N LEU A 323 -0.31 -14.64 3.19
CA LEU A 323 -1.34 -15.68 3.12
C LEU A 323 -1.00 -16.59 1.92
N ALA A 324 -0.65 -17.84 2.19
CA ALA A 324 -0.27 -18.82 1.17
C ALA A 324 -1.41 -19.78 0.83
N TRP A 325 -1.45 -20.21 -0.44
CA TRP A 325 -2.45 -21.14 -0.97
C TRP A 325 -1.93 -22.58 -0.86
N THR A 326 -2.15 -23.26 0.26
CA THR A 326 -1.71 -24.66 0.40
C THR A 326 -2.45 -25.55 -0.60
N GLY A 327 -1.74 -26.44 -1.28
CA GLY A 327 -2.31 -27.28 -2.37
C GLY A 327 -2.30 -26.62 -3.75
N ALA A 328 -2.02 -25.32 -3.82
CA ALA A 328 -1.79 -24.57 -5.05
C ALA A 328 -0.44 -23.84 -5.00
N SER A 329 -0.01 -23.25 -6.11
CA SER A 329 1.17 -22.37 -6.13
C SER A 329 0.77 -20.93 -5.80
N GLY A 330 1.54 -20.26 -4.96
CA GLY A 330 1.47 -18.81 -4.75
C GLY A 330 1.04 -18.38 -3.36
N PHE A 331 1.03 -17.07 -3.18
CA PHE A 331 0.72 -16.39 -1.92
C PHE A 331 0.43 -14.92 -2.20
N ILE A 332 -0.16 -14.24 -1.22
CA ILE A 332 -0.26 -12.78 -1.18
C ILE A 332 0.52 -12.20 -0.01
N ARG A 333 1.16 -11.05 -0.21
CA ARG A 333 2.06 -10.41 0.77
C ARG A 333 1.68 -8.96 1.06
N PRO A 334 0.81 -8.70 2.04
CA PRO A 334 0.54 -7.32 2.46
C PRO A 334 1.79 -6.63 3.04
N LEU A 335 2.76 -7.39 3.55
CA LEU A 335 4.09 -6.90 3.88
C LEU A 335 5.13 -7.81 3.21
N ASN A 336 5.88 -7.28 2.24
CA ASN A 336 6.94 -8.02 1.54
C ASN A 336 8.30 -7.43 1.88
N ALA A 337 9.13 -8.19 2.61
CA ALA A 337 10.45 -7.73 3.06
C ALA A 337 10.43 -6.32 3.70
N TRP A 338 9.42 -6.06 4.53
CA TRP A 338 9.22 -4.79 5.21
C TRP A 338 10.37 -4.52 6.18
N ALA A 339 10.94 -3.32 6.13
CA ALA A 339 12.21 -2.99 6.78
C ALA A 339 12.19 -1.63 7.47
N THR A 340 11.02 -1.22 7.96
CA THR A 340 10.78 0.10 8.52
C THR A 340 10.06 -0.03 9.84
N ASP A 341 10.37 0.86 10.79
CA ASP A 341 9.62 0.93 12.02
C ASP A 341 8.25 1.55 11.74
N ASN A 342 7.20 0.86 12.17
CA ASN A 342 5.83 1.24 11.89
C ASN A 342 4.90 0.75 13.01
N ASP A 343 3.81 1.46 13.25
CA ASP A 343 2.64 0.98 13.99
C ASP A 343 1.44 1.24 13.09
N GLY A 344 0.92 0.18 12.51
CA GLY A 344 0.05 0.32 11.36
C GLY A 344 -0.89 -0.86 11.16
N VAL A 345 -1.73 -0.72 10.14
CA VAL A 345 -2.69 -1.74 9.76
C VAL A 345 -2.47 -2.11 8.31
N PHE A 346 -2.21 -3.38 8.07
CA PHE A 346 -2.12 -3.92 6.73
C PHE A 346 -3.45 -4.51 6.30
N ASN A 347 -3.71 -4.50 4.99
CA ASN A 347 -4.81 -5.25 4.41
C ASN A 347 -4.51 -5.58 2.95
N ILE A 348 -5.01 -6.71 2.49
CA ILE A 348 -4.95 -7.13 1.10
C ILE A 348 -6.12 -8.06 0.80
N GLU A 349 -6.61 -8.01 -0.43
CA GLU A 349 -7.61 -8.94 -0.92
C GLU A 349 -7.08 -9.80 -2.05
N ALA A 350 -7.61 -11.02 -2.15
CA ALA A 350 -7.35 -11.89 -3.28
C ALA A 350 -8.51 -12.86 -3.52
N THR A 351 -8.50 -13.48 -4.69
CA THR A 351 -9.38 -14.61 -4.99
C THR A 351 -8.63 -15.91 -4.71
N VAL A 352 -9.27 -16.85 -3.99
CA VAL A 352 -8.68 -18.16 -3.70
C VAL A 352 -8.47 -18.93 -5.00
N PRO A 353 -7.23 -19.36 -5.34
CA PRO A 353 -6.98 -20.11 -6.56
C PRO A 353 -7.60 -21.52 -6.54
N ALA A 354 -7.80 -22.07 -7.74
CA ALA A 354 -8.14 -23.49 -7.90
C ALA A 354 -7.07 -24.38 -7.27
N GLY A 355 -7.48 -25.51 -6.67
CA GLY A 355 -6.59 -26.46 -6.01
C GLY A 355 -6.20 -26.10 -4.58
N THR A 356 -6.58 -24.93 -4.07
CA THR A 356 -6.30 -24.54 -2.68
C THR A 356 -7.06 -25.43 -1.69
N THR A 357 -6.34 -26.12 -0.80
CA THR A 357 -6.87 -26.98 0.25
C THR A 357 -6.76 -26.37 1.65
N ALA A 358 -5.90 -25.36 1.82
CA ALA A 358 -5.84 -24.55 3.03
C ALA A 358 -5.30 -23.14 2.75
N LEU A 359 -5.67 -22.18 3.60
CA LEU A 359 -5.05 -20.86 3.64
C LEU A 359 -4.06 -20.83 4.80
N THR A 360 -2.79 -20.54 4.53
CA THR A 360 -1.75 -20.52 5.57
C THR A 360 -1.30 -19.09 5.81
N VAL A 361 -1.62 -18.56 6.99
CA VAL A 361 -1.08 -17.28 7.46
C VAL A 361 0.34 -17.50 7.97
N THR A 362 1.28 -16.66 7.55
CA THR A 362 2.66 -16.67 8.03
C THR A 362 3.12 -15.24 8.30
N MET A 363 3.71 -15.01 9.47
CA MET A 363 4.29 -13.74 9.88
C MET A 363 5.75 -14.00 10.28
N ALA A 364 6.66 -13.73 9.35
CA ALA A 364 8.06 -14.13 9.42
C ALA A 364 8.99 -12.94 9.61
N LEU A 365 9.91 -13.05 10.57
CA LEU A 365 11.03 -12.15 10.73
C LEU A 365 12.32 -12.85 10.30
N ASN A 366 12.85 -12.43 9.15
CA ASN A 366 14.05 -13.01 8.54
C ASN A 366 15.34 -12.53 9.23
N ASP A 367 16.51 -12.80 8.63
CA ASP A 367 17.84 -12.47 9.16
C ASP A 367 17.92 -11.04 9.72
N GLY A 368 18.62 -10.87 10.83
CA GLY A 368 18.72 -9.63 11.58
C GLY A 368 18.05 -9.70 12.94
N LEU A 369 18.21 -8.61 13.69
CA LEU A 369 17.66 -8.43 15.04
C LEU A 369 16.39 -7.57 15.02
N GLY A 370 15.65 -7.54 16.11
CA GLY A 370 14.56 -6.60 16.31
C GLY A 370 13.28 -7.26 16.79
N LYS A 371 12.24 -6.44 16.89
CA LYS A 371 10.97 -6.83 17.48
C LYS A 371 9.83 -6.56 16.51
N VAL A 372 8.93 -7.53 16.39
CA VAL A 372 7.67 -7.36 15.67
C VAL A 372 6.52 -7.85 16.52
N SER A 373 5.43 -7.10 16.51
CA SER A 373 4.23 -7.38 17.30
C SER A 373 3.02 -7.41 16.37
N PHE A 374 2.09 -8.33 16.59
CA PHE A 374 0.84 -8.41 15.84
C PHE A 374 -0.35 -8.34 16.77
N ALA A 375 -1.43 -7.72 16.31
CA ALA A 375 -2.70 -7.66 17.02
C ALA A 375 -3.86 -7.69 16.02
N GLN A 376 -5.03 -8.13 16.49
CA GLN A 376 -6.29 -8.06 15.73
C GLN A 376 -6.16 -8.62 14.29
N LEU A 377 -5.71 -9.87 14.14
CA LEU A 377 -5.54 -10.50 12.81
C LEU A 377 -6.87 -11.06 12.28
N ALA A 378 -7.15 -10.84 11.01
CA ALA A 378 -8.34 -11.38 10.38
C ALA A 378 -8.08 -11.93 8.99
N VAL A 379 -8.71 -13.08 8.73
CA VAL A 379 -8.95 -13.61 7.38
C VAL A 379 -10.45 -13.75 7.23
N TYR A 380 -11.06 -12.89 6.42
CA TYR A 380 -12.50 -12.87 6.16
C TYR A 380 -12.82 -13.38 4.76
N ASN A 381 -13.93 -14.11 4.64
CA ASN A 381 -14.50 -14.51 3.36
C ASN A 381 -15.59 -13.53 2.93
N LEU A 382 -15.22 -12.63 2.03
CA LEU A 382 -16.09 -11.55 1.55
C LEU A 382 -17.15 -12.04 0.54
N THR A 383 -17.01 -13.25 -0.01
CA THR A 383 -18.02 -13.82 -0.92
C THR A 383 -19.30 -14.18 -0.17
N ASN A 384 -19.15 -14.70 1.06
CA ASN A 384 -20.29 -15.10 1.88
C ASN A 384 -20.81 -13.96 2.76
N ASP A 385 -20.01 -12.90 2.95
CA ASP A 385 -20.35 -11.78 3.82
C ASP A 385 -19.59 -10.50 3.41
N PRO A 386 -20.17 -9.65 2.54
CA PRO A 386 -19.47 -8.50 1.95
C PRO A 386 -19.28 -7.30 2.90
N TYR A 387 -19.76 -7.35 4.15
CA TYR A 387 -19.76 -6.20 5.07
C TYR A 387 -19.16 -6.52 6.43
#